data_AF-A0AAU4DQF9-F1
#
_entry.id   AF-A0AAU4DQF9-F1
#
_cell.length_a   1.000
_cell.length_b   1.000
_cell.length_c   1.000
_cell.angle_alpha   90.00
_cell.angle_beta   90.00
_cell.angle_gamma   90.00
#
_symmetry.space_group_name_H-M   'P 1'
#
loop_
_entity.id
_entity.type
_entity.pdbx_description
1 polymer ?
#
loop_
_entity_poly.entity_id
_entity_poly.type
_entity_poly.pdbx_seq_one_letter_code
_entity_poly.pdbx_strand_id
1 'polypeptide(L)'
;MTPGSEPTPPPGRDFHVAELPALIEDPVFLAQVGRVELLAAMAACWPGGVPVGTLAEDIHHLERLGVRPTPEQHPQWLSWLHLLLVSHGRAADADALLAAAPRLPWRTVWSRWVPPGARAACRAPGGNVVGLRVVERDGAPVALVHEAFVHARLERMEPDDEEGYHEYAVALETGRVLAGPKLYRPYAHDDFPDPYVPLLPPDLPELGGLVVNGPDGWRDAGAGSAVGPVLPVCHDQVAHAVQVGRVAVLGGGWGCWAVELDASAAPRAVATPAWRRPAEQDIVTGLAAAEVPEEAWEPSRAWLARCFGDRAPWSVEPAALPAGLEHGPTRRFLTQTGFPIVTSALLELSSETLASDGLVQLRSEDLYGPDDPGSGDRGEYSYVIAKDGERLVALDGRTGEVSLFNPDRWEGDYYYGVMASSAERFAALLRLYSTYYYGATPAELADAARTLRDWAIELDPATDSSTFWYEVFQDREDFA
;
A
#
# COMPACT_ATOMS: atom_id res chain seq x y z
N MET A 1 30.90 -46.19 -12.27
CA MET A 1 31.09 -44.88 -12.93
C MET A 1 29.73 -44.32 -13.24
N THR A 2 29.25 -43.44 -12.38
CA THR A 2 28.02 -42.66 -12.57
C THR A 2 28.26 -41.69 -13.74
N PRO A 3 27.35 -41.55 -14.71
CA PRO A 3 27.51 -40.55 -15.74
C PRO A 3 27.37 -39.18 -15.09
N GLY A 4 28.40 -38.35 -15.24
CA GLY A 4 28.41 -36.99 -14.74
C GLY A 4 27.29 -36.19 -15.38
N SER A 5 26.56 -35.44 -14.55
CA SER A 5 25.67 -34.37 -14.96
C SER A 5 26.39 -33.45 -15.96
N GLU A 6 25.83 -33.36 -17.16
CA GLU A 6 26.28 -32.41 -18.18
C GLU A 6 26.20 -30.97 -17.64
N PRO A 7 27.19 -30.12 -17.94
CA PRO A 7 27.17 -28.72 -17.54
C PRO A 7 26.11 -27.96 -18.34
N THR A 8 25.27 -27.20 -17.63
CA THR A 8 24.27 -26.29 -18.20
C THR A 8 24.93 -25.31 -19.20
N PRO A 9 24.43 -25.20 -20.44
CA PRO A 9 25.00 -24.31 -21.44
C PRO A 9 24.57 -22.84 -21.21
N PRO A 10 25.46 -21.84 -21.44
CA PRO A 10 25.14 -20.41 -21.32
C PRO A 10 24.78 -19.78 -22.70
N PRO A 11 24.47 -18.47 -22.74
CA PRO A 11 23.14 -17.88 -22.91
C PRO A 11 22.65 -17.80 -24.38
N GLY A 12 21.33 -17.84 -24.56
CA GLY A 12 20.67 -17.72 -25.86
C GLY A 12 19.49 -18.67 -26.01
N ARG A 13 18.69 -18.85 -24.96
CA ARG A 13 17.49 -19.68 -25.07
C ARG A 13 16.40 -18.84 -25.73
N ASP A 14 16.17 -19.11 -27.02
CA ASP A 14 14.86 -18.86 -27.63
C ASP A 14 13.83 -19.59 -26.76
N PHE A 15 13.12 -18.85 -25.90
CA PHE A 15 11.96 -19.39 -25.19
C PHE A 15 10.72 -19.09 -26.01
N HIS A 16 9.75 -20.00 -25.98
CA HIS A 16 8.50 -19.74 -26.66
C HIS A 16 7.67 -18.77 -25.81
N VAL A 17 7.12 -17.71 -26.41
CA VAL A 17 6.33 -16.69 -25.68
C VAL A 17 5.21 -17.32 -24.85
N ALA A 18 4.59 -18.40 -25.32
CA ALA A 18 3.55 -19.13 -24.58
C ALA A 18 4.03 -19.79 -23.27
N GLU A 19 5.34 -19.96 -23.08
CA GLU A 19 5.95 -20.49 -21.85
C GLU A 19 6.23 -19.39 -20.81
N LEU A 20 6.14 -18.11 -21.23
CA LEU A 20 6.47 -16.97 -20.38
C LEU A 20 5.72 -16.92 -19.04
N PRO A 21 4.42 -17.30 -18.93
CA PRO A 21 3.73 -17.28 -17.65
C PRO A 21 4.40 -18.16 -16.58
N ALA A 22 5.03 -19.27 -16.98
CA ALA A 22 5.77 -20.12 -16.06
C ALA A 22 7.22 -19.66 -15.88
N LEU A 23 7.85 -19.20 -16.97
CA LEU A 23 9.26 -18.76 -16.95
C LEU A 23 9.47 -17.48 -16.15
N ILE A 24 8.53 -16.53 -16.20
CA ILE A 24 8.66 -15.27 -15.45
C ILE A 24 8.72 -15.51 -13.94
N GLU A 25 8.17 -16.63 -13.46
CA GLU A 25 8.22 -17.04 -12.06
C GLU A 25 9.51 -17.80 -11.69
N ASP A 26 10.37 -18.13 -12.65
CA ASP A 26 11.65 -18.81 -12.45
C ASP A 26 12.80 -17.80 -12.25
N PRO A 27 13.40 -17.72 -11.05
CA PRO A 27 14.51 -16.81 -10.78
C PRO A 27 15.74 -17.03 -11.65
N VAL A 28 15.97 -18.26 -12.11
CA VAL A 28 17.11 -18.59 -13.00
C VAL A 28 16.87 -18.02 -14.39
N PHE A 29 15.64 -18.06 -14.89
CA PHE A 29 15.25 -17.40 -16.13
C PHE A 29 15.39 -15.88 -16.00
N LEU A 30 14.87 -15.29 -14.91
CA LEU A 30 14.98 -13.85 -14.64
C LEU A 30 16.43 -13.35 -14.61
N ALA A 31 17.36 -14.14 -14.06
CA ALA A 31 18.78 -13.81 -14.04
C ALA A 31 19.40 -13.67 -15.44
N GLN A 32 18.83 -14.38 -16.43
CA GLN A 32 19.41 -14.52 -17.78
C GLN A 32 18.74 -13.60 -18.81
N VAL A 33 17.44 -13.34 -18.68
CA VAL A 33 16.68 -12.54 -19.66
C VAL A 33 16.94 -11.04 -19.48
N GLY A 34 17.25 -10.34 -20.56
CA GLY A 34 17.41 -8.88 -20.52
C GLY A 34 16.06 -8.17 -20.33
N ARG A 35 16.05 -6.98 -19.71
CA ARG A 35 14.80 -6.21 -19.48
C ARG A 35 13.99 -6.01 -20.76
N VAL A 36 14.64 -5.54 -21.83
CA VAL A 36 13.96 -5.20 -23.10
C VAL A 36 13.32 -6.46 -23.72
N GLU A 37 14.04 -7.58 -23.70
CA GLU A 37 13.55 -8.86 -24.20
C GLU A 37 12.36 -9.37 -23.38
N LEU A 38 12.44 -9.26 -22.05
CA LEU A 38 11.38 -9.65 -21.13
C LEU A 38 10.11 -8.83 -21.38
N LEU A 39 10.20 -7.50 -21.45
CA LEU A 39 9.06 -6.62 -21.68
C LEU A 39 8.41 -6.84 -23.05
N ALA A 40 9.22 -7.05 -24.09
CA ALA A 40 8.71 -7.38 -25.43
C ALA A 40 7.98 -8.74 -25.43
N ALA A 41 8.54 -9.73 -24.73
CA ALA A 41 7.90 -11.03 -24.58
C ALA A 41 6.59 -10.94 -23.76
N MET A 42 6.55 -10.12 -22.71
CA MET A 42 5.33 -9.84 -21.93
C MET A 42 4.24 -9.25 -22.82
N ALA A 43 4.57 -8.23 -23.61
CA ALA A 43 3.62 -7.59 -24.52
C ALA A 43 3.07 -8.57 -25.58
N ALA A 44 3.92 -9.48 -26.07
CA ALA A 44 3.51 -10.51 -27.02
C ALA A 44 2.68 -11.64 -26.36
N CYS A 45 3.01 -12.01 -25.12
CA CYS A 45 2.30 -13.06 -24.37
C CYS A 45 0.90 -12.59 -23.94
N TRP A 46 0.79 -11.33 -23.55
CA TRP A 46 -0.43 -10.74 -23.01
C TRP A 46 -0.83 -9.46 -23.78
N PRO A 47 -1.35 -9.60 -25.01
CA PRO A 47 -1.74 -8.45 -25.82
C PRO A 47 -2.90 -7.63 -25.22
N GLY A 48 -3.67 -8.23 -24.31
CA GLY A 48 -4.73 -7.55 -23.54
C GLY A 48 -4.27 -6.95 -22.21
N GLY A 49 -2.96 -6.98 -21.93
CA GLY A 49 -2.36 -6.53 -20.68
C GLY A 49 -1.97 -7.68 -19.74
N VAL A 50 -0.97 -7.45 -18.90
CA VAL A 50 -0.42 -8.44 -17.97
C VAL A 50 -1.41 -8.73 -16.84
N PRO A 51 -1.47 -9.98 -16.33
CA PRO A 51 -2.39 -10.33 -15.26
C PRO A 51 -2.07 -9.61 -13.94
N VAL A 52 -3.09 -9.08 -13.28
CA VAL A 52 -2.99 -8.46 -11.94
C VAL A 52 -2.70 -9.51 -10.87
N GLY A 53 -1.99 -9.12 -9.83
CA GLY A 53 -1.51 -9.96 -8.73
C GLY A 53 -0.32 -10.85 -9.08
N THR A 54 0.41 -10.56 -10.17
CA THR A 54 1.52 -11.40 -10.65
C THR A 54 2.84 -10.65 -10.73
N LEU A 55 3.96 -11.37 -10.81
CA LEU A 55 5.27 -10.74 -10.99
C LEU A 55 5.37 -9.97 -12.32
N ALA A 56 4.55 -10.32 -13.31
CA ALA A 56 4.44 -9.57 -14.57
C ALA A 56 3.89 -8.15 -14.36
N GLU A 57 2.92 -7.99 -13.45
CA GLU A 57 2.38 -6.69 -13.05
C GLU A 57 3.47 -5.85 -12.36
N ASP A 58 4.21 -6.44 -11.41
CA ASP A 58 5.29 -5.73 -10.72
C ASP A 58 6.37 -5.23 -11.69
N ILE A 59 6.75 -6.07 -12.67
CA ILE A 59 7.71 -5.70 -13.71
C ILE A 59 7.15 -4.59 -14.61
N HIS A 60 5.87 -4.65 -14.97
CA HIS A 60 5.20 -3.58 -15.69
C HIS A 60 5.28 -2.26 -14.93
N HIS A 61 5.01 -2.26 -13.62
CA HIS A 61 5.09 -1.03 -12.85
C HIS A 61 6.52 -0.55 -12.60
N LEU A 62 7.51 -1.44 -12.47
CA LEU A 62 8.92 -1.02 -12.45
C LEU A 62 9.27 -0.24 -13.72
N GLU A 63 8.82 -0.70 -14.88
CA GLU A 63 9.02 0.00 -16.16
C GLU A 63 8.33 1.38 -16.14
N ARG A 64 7.11 1.48 -15.59
CA ARG A 64 6.36 2.76 -15.43
C ARG A 64 6.99 3.72 -14.44
N LEU A 65 7.59 3.22 -13.36
CA LEU A 65 8.44 4.00 -12.46
C LEU A 65 9.72 4.50 -13.13
N GLY A 66 10.03 4.00 -14.33
CA GLY A 66 11.21 4.39 -15.10
C GLY A 66 12.43 3.53 -14.81
N VAL A 67 12.30 2.37 -14.16
CA VAL A 67 13.43 1.44 -13.92
C VAL A 67 13.95 0.89 -15.26
N ARG A 68 14.84 1.66 -15.90
CA ARG A 68 15.30 1.46 -17.28
C ARG A 68 16.83 1.37 -17.41
N PRO A 69 17.51 0.46 -16.71
CA PRO A 69 18.96 0.25 -16.86
C PRO A 69 19.34 -0.09 -18.31
N THR A 70 20.48 0.37 -18.84
CA THR A 70 20.91 -0.11 -20.18
C THR A 70 21.27 -1.60 -20.14
N PRO A 71 21.39 -2.30 -21.28
CA PRO A 71 21.84 -3.71 -21.28
C PRO A 71 23.16 -3.94 -20.53
N GLU A 72 24.07 -2.96 -20.56
CA GLU A 72 25.34 -3.00 -19.81
C GLU A 72 25.13 -2.89 -18.29
N GLN A 73 23.96 -2.42 -17.87
CA GLN A 73 23.53 -2.30 -16.48
C GLN A 73 22.57 -3.43 -16.08
N HIS A 74 22.60 -4.59 -16.75
CA HIS A 74 21.79 -5.76 -16.38
C HIS A 74 21.87 -6.15 -14.89
N PRO A 75 23.03 -6.12 -14.21
CA PRO A 75 23.06 -6.36 -12.76
C PRO A 75 22.21 -5.38 -11.93
N GLN A 76 22.04 -4.13 -12.39
CA GLN A 76 21.15 -3.17 -11.74
C GLN A 76 19.68 -3.59 -11.91
N TRP A 77 19.29 -4.09 -13.09
CA TRP A 77 17.96 -4.66 -13.33
C TRP A 77 17.66 -5.81 -12.36
N LEU A 78 18.60 -6.74 -12.24
CA LEU A 78 18.46 -7.89 -11.34
C LEU A 78 18.38 -7.49 -9.86
N SER A 79 19.01 -6.38 -9.47
CA SER A 79 18.91 -5.86 -8.10
C SER A 79 17.49 -5.37 -7.79
N TRP A 80 16.81 -4.76 -8.76
CA TRP A 80 15.40 -4.38 -8.63
C TRP A 80 14.46 -5.60 -8.61
N LEU A 81 14.70 -6.60 -9.44
CA LEU A 81 13.96 -7.87 -9.36
C LEU A 81 14.15 -8.57 -8.00
N HIS A 82 15.38 -8.54 -7.46
CA HIS A 82 15.66 -9.04 -6.13
C HIS A 82 14.89 -8.27 -5.05
N LEU A 83 14.75 -6.94 -5.18
CA LEU A 83 13.90 -6.14 -4.29
C LEU A 83 12.43 -6.53 -4.37
N LEU A 84 11.88 -6.78 -5.57
CA LEU A 84 10.52 -7.31 -5.72
C LEU A 84 10.36 -8.62 -4.95
N LEU A 85 11.18 -9.63 -5.25
CA LEU A 85 11.09 -10.95 -4.61
C LEU A 85 11.17 -10.86 -3.08
N VAL A 86 12.08 -10.04 -2.53
CA VAL A 86 12.17 -9.80 -1.08
C VAL A 86 10.92 -9.10 -0.54
N SER A 87 10.37 -8.11 -1.25
CA SER A 87 9.17 -7.38 -0.84
C SER A 87 7.90 -8.25 -0.82
N HIS A 88 7.84 -9.26 -1.70
CA HIS A 88 6.78 -10.29 -1.68
C HIS A 88 7.04 -11.41 -0.67
N GLY A 89 8.16 -11.39 0.07
CA GLY A 89 8.52 -12.45 1.00
C GLY A 89 8.96 -13.76 0.33
N ARG A 90 9.33 -13.72 -0.96
CA ARG A 90 9.81 -14.88 -1.74
C ARG A 90 11.30 -15.11 -1.52
N ALA A 91 11.68 -15.39 -0.27
CA ALA A 91 13.10 -15.49 0.12
C ALA A 91 13.87 -16.56 -0.67
N ALA A 92 13.27 -17.74 -0.89
CA ALA A 92 13.89 -18.81 -1.66
C ALA A 92 14.16 -18.41 -3.12
N ASP A 93 13.23 -17.66 -3.72
CA ASP A 93 13.37 -17.18 -5.10
C ASP A 93 14.41 -16.07 -5.20
N ALA A 94 14.46 -15.16 -4.21
CA ALA A 94 15.49 -14.14 -4.10
C ALA A 94 16.90 -14.78 -3.98
N ASP A 95 17.05 -15.81 -3.16
CA ASP A 95 18.31 -16.56 -3.02
C ASP A 95 18.69 -17.28 -4.33
N ALA A 96 17.72 -17.88 -5.02
CA ALA A 96 17.94 -18.51 -6.32
C ALA A 96 18.37 -17.49 -7.40
N LEU A 97 17.75 -16.30 -7.42
CA LEU A 97 18.15 -15.20 -8.28
C LEU A 97 19.60 -14.80 -8.00
N LEU A 98 19.98 -14.61 -6.73
CA LEU A 98 21.36 -14.27 -6.34
C LEU A 98 22.38 -15.33 -6.77
N ALA A 99 22.01 -16.60 -6.68
CA ALA A 99 22.89 -17.71 -7.07
C ALA A 99 23.10 -17.79 -8.60
N ALA A 100 22.08 -17.42 -9.38
CA ALA A 100 22.14 -17.44 -10.85
C ALA A 100 22.67 -16.13 -11.45
N ALA A 101 22.54 -15.01 -10.74
CA ALA A 101 22.90 -13.69 -11.23
C ALA A 101 24.42 -13.46 -11.31
N PRO A 102 24.89 -12.62 -12.24
CA PRO A 102 26.19 -11.97 -12.08
C PRO A 102 26.20 -11.14 -10.78
N ARG A 103 27.40 -10.80 -10.31
CA ARG A 103 27.59 -10.01 -9.09
C ARG A 103 26.76 -8.71 -9.13
N LEU A 104 25.80 -8.59 -8.22
CA LEU A 104 24.91 -7.44 -8.15
C LEU A 104 25.62 -6.21 -7.55
N PRO A 105 25.31 -4.99 -8.00
CA PRO A 105 25.81 -3.75 -7.42
C PRO A 105 25.26 -3.51 -6.00
N TRP A 106 24.10 -4.08 -5.68
CA TRP A 106 23.53 -4.10 -4.35
C TRP A 106 22.53 -5.26 -4.23
N ARG A 107 22.29 -5.71 -3.00
CA ARG A 107 21.27 -6.72 -2.69
C ARG A 107 20.37 -6.24 -1.57
N THR A 108 19.10 -6.59 -1.65
CA THR A 108 18.12 -6.25 -0.60
C THR A 108 18.38 -7.09 0.65
N VAL A 109 18.47 -6.45 1.81
CA VAL A 109 18.65 -7.12 3.10
C VAL A 109 17.27 -7.41 3.71
N TRP A 110 16.40 -6.41 3.67
CA TRP A 110 14.99 -6.51 4.05
C TRP A 110 14.20 -5.43 3.32
N SER A 111 12.90 -5.62 3.20
CA SER A 111 12.00 -4.64 2.59
C SER A 111 10.73 -4.48 3.42
N ARG A 112 10.34 -3.22 3.62
CA ARG A 112 8.99 -2.78 4.01
C ARG A 112 8.37 -1.93 2.90
N TRP A 113 8.97 -1.97 1.71
CA TRP A 113 8.46 -1.33 0.51
C TRP A 113 7.36 -2.20 -0.08
N VAL A 114 6.30 -1.56 -0.54
CA VAL A 114 5.22 -2.20 -1.27
C VAL A 114 5.42 -1.84 -2.75
N PRO A 115 5.84 -2.80 -3.60
CA PRO A 115 5.90 -2.55 -5.03
C PRO A 115 4.54 -2.07 -5.55
N PRO A 116 4.52 -1.19 -6.55
CA PRO A 116 3.27 -0.89 -7.23
C PRO A 116 2.64 -2.16 -7.82
N GLY A 117 1.34 -2.35 -7.59
CA GLY A 117 0.60 -3.58 -7.96
C GLY A 117 0.57 -4.66 -6.86
N ALA A 118 1.53 -4.64 -5.93
CA ALA A 118 1.73 -5.73 -4.98
C ALA A 118 0.95 -5.64 -3.65
N ARG A 119 0.12 -4.62 -3.43
CA ARG A 119 -0.45 -4.33 -2.10
C ARG A 119 -1.34 -5.46 -1.55
N ALA A 120 -1.92 -6.28 -2.42
CA ALA A 120 -2.67 -7.47 -2.01
C ALA A 120 -1.77 -8.58 -1.43
N ALA A 121 -0.51 -8.65 -1.87
CA ALA A 121 0.45 -9.70 -1.55
C ALA A 121 1.48 -9.25 -0.50
N CYS A 122 1.78 -7.95 -0.39
CA CYS A 122 2.74 -7.41 0.56
C CYS A 122 2.13 -7.19 1.95
N ARG A 123 2.87 -7.59 2.99
CA ARG A 123 2.46 -7.45 4.40
C ARG A 123 2.80 -6.09 5.01
N ALA A 124 3.60 -5.28 4.33
CA ALA A 124 3.99 -3.97 4.83
C ALA A 124 2.88 -2.94 4.56
N PRO A 125 2.62 -2.01 5.50
CA PRO A 125 1.56 -1.01 5.33
C PRO A 125 1.85 0.00 4.18
N GLY A 126 3.12 0.16 3.79
CA GLY A 126 3.52 0.88 2.57
C GLY A 126 3.23 2.39 2.59
N GLY A 127 3.58 3.09 3.67
CA GLY A 127 3.38 4.54 3.79
C GLY A 127 4.39 5.36 2.99
N ASN A 128 4.06 6.62 2.69
CA ASN A 128 5.00 7.56 2.09
C ASN A 128 6.03 8.01 3.14
N VAL A 129 7.28 7.58 3.01
CA VAL A 129 8.36 7.98 3.92
C VAL A 129 8.81 9.39 3.59
N VAL A 130 8.68 10.28 4.56
CA VAL A 130 9.04 11.71 4.48
C VAL A 130 10.18 12.10 5.40
N GLY A 131 10.59 11.18 6.28
CA GLY A 131 11.73 11.36 7.17
C GLY A 131 12.44 10.03 7.41
N LEU A 132 13.76 10.07 7.34
CA LEU A 132 14.61 8.91 7.57
C LEU A 132 15.88 9.34 8.30
N ARG A 133 16.19 8.67 9.41
CA ARG A 133 17.48 8.81 10.10
C ARG A 133 17.95 7.45 10.60
N VAL A 134 19.25 7.29 10.81
CA VAL A 134 19.80 6.09 11.45
C VAL A 134 20.54 6.54 12.70
N VAL A 135 20.29 5.87 13.83
CA VAL A 135 20.89 6.18 15.13
C VAL A 135 21.54 4.93 15.73
N GLU A 136 22.51 5.12 16.61
CA GLU A 136 23.04 4.05 17.45
C GLU A 136 22.20 3.91 18.73
N ARG A 137 21.67 2.71 18.98
CA ARG A 137 20.97 2.37 20.21
C ARG A 137 21.54 1.08 20.78
N ASP A 138 22.00 1.12 22.02
CA ASP A 138 22.58 -0.05 22.70
C ASP A 138 23.70 -0.74 21.89
N GLY A 139 24.49 0.07 21.17
CA GLY A 139 25.59 -0.40 20.30
C GLY A 139 25.15 -0.99 18.95
N ALA A 140 23.87 -0.89 18.59
CA ALA A 140 23.33 -1.39 17.33
C ALA A 140 22.69 -0.27 16.49
N PRO A 141 22.83 -0.30 15.15
CA PRO A 141 22.21 0.68 14.28
C PRO A 141 20.70 0.45 14.13
N VAL A 142 19.92 1.52 14.29
CA VAL A 142 18.45 1.53 14.21
C VAL A 142 18.00 2.63 13.25
N ALA A 143 17.19 2.28 12.26
CA ALA A 143 16.54 3.22 11.37
C ALA A 143 15.26 3.76 12.02
N LEU A 144 15.16 5.07 12.15
CA LEU A 144 13.95 5.80 12.52
C LEU A 144 13.29 6.29 11.24
N VAL A 145 12.04 5.90 11.04
CA VAL A 145 11.28 6.15 9.81
C VAL A 145 10.04 6.97 10.16
N HIS A 146 9.82 8.05 9.42
CA HIS A 146 8.61 8.86 9.46
C HIS A 146 7.80 8.63 8.20
N GLU A 147 6.63 8.01 8.35
CA GLU A 147 5.68 7.80 7.26
C GLU A 147 4.56 8.84 7.37
N ALA A 148 4.31 9.59 6.30
CA ALA A 148 3.23 10.56 6.22
C ALA A 148 1.88 9.92 6.54
N PHE A 149 1.16 10.59 7.43
CA PHE A 149 -0.22 10.31 7.76
C PHE A 149 -1.06 11.46 7.20
N VAL A 150 -1.61 11.28 6.00
CA VAL A 150 -2.44 12.30 5.36
C VAL A 150 -3.88 12.13 5.88
N HIS A 151 -4.47 13.12 6.55
CA HIS A 151 -5.93 13.23 6.64
C HIS A 151 -6.45 13.62 5.25
N ALA A 152 -7.06 12.71 4.49
CA ALA A 152 -7.22 12.89 3.04
C ALA A 152 -8.37 13.82 2.58
N ARG A 153 -8.63 14.93 3.30
CA ARG A 153 -9.37 16.06 2.73
C ARG A 153 -8.43 17.17 2.32
N LEU A 154 -7.88 17.01 1.13
CA LEU A 154 -6.99 17.96 0.45
C LEU A 154 -7.66 19.27 -0.01
N GLU A 155 -8.84 19.64 0.51
CA GLU A 155 -9.53 20.89 0.09
C GLU A 155 -10.01 21.81 1.22
N ARG A 156 -9.85 21.44 2.50
CA ARG A 156 -10.29 22.32 3.61
C ARG A 156 -9.26 22.53 4.71
N MET A 157 -8.14 21.85 4.66
CA MET A 157 -7.03 22.12 5.54
C MET A 157 -6.24 23.28 4.93
N GLU A 158 -6.15 24.40 5.65
CA GLU A 158 -5.20 25.44 5.26
C GLU A 158 -3.80 24.80 5.25
N PRO A 159 -2.86 25.25 4.40
CA PRO A 159 -1.51 24.67 4.32
C PRO A 159 -0.71 24.66 5.64
N ASP A 160 -1.26 25.24 6.71
CA ASP A 160 -0.72 25.26 8.06
C ASP A 160 -1.31 24.17 8.99
N ASP A 161 -2.32 23.40 8.56
CA ASP A 161 -2.95 22.34 9.36
C ASP A 161 -2.11 21.04 9.36
N GLU A 162 -1.16 21.05 10.30
CA GLU A 162 -0.46 19.95 10.97
C GLU A 162 -0.32 18.60 10.23
N GLU A 163 0.80 18.45 9.50
CA GLU A 163 1.26 17.15 9.00
C GLU A 163 1.52 16.18 10.17
N GLY A 164 0.67 15.16 10.31
CA GLY A 164 0.92 14.02 11.18
C GLY A 164 1.80 12.98 10.47
N TYR A 165 2.61 12.25 11.24
CA TYR A 165 3.41 11.14 10.74
C TYR A 165 3.32 9.95 11.68
N HIS A 166 3.39 8.73 11.15
CA HIS A 166 3.71 7.58 11.97
C HIS A 166 5.23 7.42 12.09
N GLU A 167 5.74 7.41 13.32
CA GLU A 167 7.12 7.11 13.65
C GLU A 167 7.29 5.63 14.03
N TYR A 168 8.31 4.99 13.46
CA TYR A 168 8.71 3.62 13.79
C TYR A 168 10.23 3.51 13.88
N ALA A 169 10.70 2.60 14.73
CA ALA A 169 12.10 2.23 14.84
C ALA A 169 12.30 0.81 14.30
N VAL A 170 13.26 0.63 13.39
CA VAL A 170 13.52 -0.63 12.69
C VAL A 170 15.00 -1.00 12.84
N ALA A 171 15.28 -2.25 13.18
CA ALA A 171 16.65 -2.76 13.23
C ALA A 171 17.28 -2.73 11.83
N LEU A 172 18.40 -2.02 11.67
CA LEU A 172 19.03 -1.79 10.36
C LEU A 172 19.41 -3.08 9.65
N GLU A 173 19.83 -4.10 10.39
CA GLU A 173 20.34 -5.35 9.82
C GLU A 173 19.24 -6.35 9.42
N THR A 174 18.05 -6.24 10.02
CA THR A 174 17.03 -7.30 9.92
C THR A 174 15.66 -6.81 9.46
N GLY A 175 15.41 -5.50 9.50
CA GLY A 175 14.10 -4.95 9.17
C GLY A 175 13.05 -5.19 10.26
N ARG A 176 13.45 -5.76 11.41
CA ARG A 176 12.55 -6.01 12.54
C ARG A 176 12.14 -4.68 13.18
N VAL A 177 10.83 -4.46 13.30
CA VAL A 177 10.29 -3.32 14.06
C VAL A 177 10.65 -3.49 15.54
N LEU A 178 11.34 -2.50 16.09
CA LEU A 178 11.76 -2.44 17.49
C LEU A 178 10.78 -1.61 18.33
N ALA A 179 10.14 -0.61 17.73
CA ALA A 179 9.14 0.25 18.35
C ALA A 179 8.25 0.91 17.28
N GLY A 180 7.04 1.35 17.67
CA GLY A 180 6.04 1.97 16.79
C GLY A 180 4.96 0.99 16.28
N PRO A 181 3.91 1.45 15.57
CA PRO A 181 3.65 2.85 15.18
C PRO A 181 3.46 3.76 16.38
N LYS A 182 3.96 4.98 16.28
CA LYS A 182 3.52 6.08 17.12
C LYS A 182 3.12 7.26 16.24
N LEU A 183 1.90 7.77 16.42
CA LEU A 183 1.49 9.01 15.77
C LEU A 183 2.30 10.19 16.36
N TYR A 184 2.94 10.94 15.48
CA TYR A 184 3.71 12.13 15.76
C TYR A 184 3.05 13.32 15.05
N ARG A 185 2.72 14.37 15.80
CA ARG A 185 2.21 15.64 15.27
C ARG A 185 3.15 16.75 15.71
N PRO A 186 4.00 17.30 14.82
CA PRO A 186 5.02 18.27 15.21
C PRO A 186 4.44 19.63 15.63
N TYR A 187 3.21 19.93 15.21
CA TYR A 187 2.66 21.29 15.26
C TYR A 187 1.38 21.44 16.09
N ALA A 188 1.00 20.41 16.87
CA ALA A 188 -0.19 20.44 17.72
C ALA A 188 -0.30 21.73 18.55
N HIS A 189 -1.32 22.54 18.23
CA HIS A 189 -1.80 23.64 19.06
C HIS A 189 -1.98 23.19 20.53
N ASP A 190 -1.80 24.13 21.47
CA ASP A 190 -1.73 24.00 22.95
C ASP A 190 -2.83 23.18 23.66
N ASP A 191 -3.78 22.57 22.95
CA ASP A 191 -4.98 21.92 23.49
C ASP A 191 -4.91 20.37 23.60
N PHE A 192 -3.80 19.71 23.23
CA PHE A 192 -3.63 18.28 23.52
C PHE A 192 -3.03 18.04 24.93
N PRO A 193 -3.62 17.15 25.75
CA PRO A 193 -3.29 17.03 27.17
C PRO A 193 -1.91 16.43 27.49
N ASP A 194 -1.20 15.84 26.53
CA ASP A 194 0.07 15.14 26.78
C ASP A 194 1.23 15.67 25.92
N PRO A 195 2.40 15.99 26.52
CA PRO A 195 3.58 16.44 25.78
C PRO A 195 4.09 15.34 24.84
N TYR A 196 4.56 15.72 23.65
CA TYR A 196 5.20 14.79 22.74
C TYR A 196 6.38 14.08 23.41
N VAL A 197 6.30 12.74 23.47
CA VAL A 197 7.40 11.88 23.90
C VAL A 197 7.96 11.20 22.65
N PRO A 198 9.21 11.45 22.24
CA PRO A 198 9.77 10.80 21.05
C PRO A 198 9.83 9.27 21.20
N LEU A 199 9.71 8.53 20.10
CA LEU A 199 9.72 7.06 20.15
C LEU A 199 11.04 6.51 20.69
N LEU A 200 12.14 7.18 20.35
CA LEU A 200 13.48 6.95 20.90
C LEU A 200 14.02 8.24 21.55
N PRO A 201 14.98 8.13 22.49
CA PRO A 201 15.65 9.31 23.04
C PRO A 201 16.22 10.20 21.93
N PRO A 202 16.02 11.53 21.99
CA PRO A 202 16.41 12.44 20.91
C PRO A 202 17.92 12.67 20.82
N ASP A 203 18.68 12.26 21.84
CA ASP A 203 20.12 12.45 22.00
C ASP A 203 20.96 11.25 21.55
N LEU A 204 20.34 10.24 20.93
CA LEU A 204 21.07 9.09 20.38
C LEU A 204 22.03 9.54 19.26
N PRO A 205 23.26 8.97 19.20
CA PRO A 205 24.22 9.31 18.15
C PRO A 205 23.68 8.98 16.75
N GLU A 206 23.68 9.95 15.84
CA GLU A 206 23.33 9.71 14.44
C GLU A 206 24.45 8.98 13.69
N LEU A 207 24.06 8.03 12.83
CA LEU A 207 24.95 7.24 11.99
C LEU A 207 24.68 7.58 10.52
N GLY A 208 25.69 8.16 9.85
CA GLY A 208 25.56 8.59 8.46
C GLY A 208 24.80 9.91 8.30
N GLY A 209 24.79 10.45 7.08
CA GLY A 209 24.03 11.66 6.73
C GLY A 209 22.82 11.31 5.88
N LEU A 210 21.72 12.06 6.07
CA LEU A 210 20.58 12.01 5.17
C LEU A 210 20.98 12.54 3.79
N VAL A 211 20.67 11.76 2.77
CA VAL A 211 20.77 12.18 1.38
C VAL A 211 19.40 12.10 0.71
N VAL A 212 19.18 13.01 -0.22
CA VAL A 212 17.90 13.21 -0.90
C VAL A 212 18.10 12.92 -2.38
N ASN A 213 17.17 12.17 -2.96
CA ASN A 213 17.16 11.89 -4.39
C ASN A 213 16.52 13.08 -5.13
N GLY A 214 17.07 13.43 -6.28
CA GLY A 214 16.50 14.44 -7.16
C GLY A 214 16.77 14.14 -8.62
N PRO A 215 16.43 15.08 -9.52
CA PRO A 215 16.59 14.87 -10.97
C PRO A 215 18.01 14.51 -11.41
N ASP A 216 19.03 14.98 -10.67
CA ASP A 216 20.44 14.69 -10.96
C ASP A 216 21.02 13.57 -10.06
N GLY A 217 20.16 12.81 -9.40
CA GLY A 217 20.52 11.72 -8.48
C GLY A 217 20.65 12.18 -7.01
N TRP A 218 21.36 11.37 -6.23
CA TRP A 218 21.53 11.56 -4.79
C TRP A 218 22.40 12.76 -4.44
N ARG A 219 21.96 13.56 -3.47
CA ARG A 219 22.70 14.71 -2.93
C ARG A 219 22.59 14.75 -1.42
N ASP A 220 23.65 15.18 -0.74
CA ASP A 220 23.59 15.43 0.69
C ASP A 220 22.53 16.49 1.01
N ALA A 221 21.71 16.25 2.03
CA ALA A 221 20.74 17.24 2.50
C ALA A 221 21.43 18.44 3.18
N GLY A 222 22.71 18.30 3.57
CA GLY A 222 23.58 19.36 4.10
C GLY A 222 24.79 19.60 3.19
N ALA A 223 25.31 20.82 3.16
CA ALA A 223 26.27 21.30 2.16
C ALA A 223 27.48 20.38 1.86
N GLY A 224 27.41 19.68 0.70
CA GLY A 224 28.49 19.57 -0.27
C GLY A 224 29.67 18.63 0.03
N SER A 225 29.43 17.33 0.27
CA SER A 225 30.49 16.34 0.00
C SER A 225 30.82 16.31 -1.49
N ALA A 226 32.12 16.38 -1.83
CA ALA A 226 32.61 16.29 -3.20
C ALA A 226 32.60 14.85 -3.76
N VAL A 227 32.33 13.85 -2.92
CA VAL A 227 32.17 12.44 -3.32
C VAL A 227 30.77 12.02 -2.88
N GLY A 228 29.87 11.90 -3.86
CA GLY A 228 28.50 11.46 -3.62
C GLY A 228 28.46 10.03 -3.06
N PRO A 229 27.42 9.69 -2.27
CA PRO A 229 27.26 8.36 -1.71
C PRO A 229 27.10 7.32 -2.84
N VAL A 230 27.63 6.11 -2.63
CA VAL A 230 27.51 5.00 -3.60
C VAL A 230 26.17 4.31 -3.37
N LEU A 231 25.09 4.93 -3.84
CA LEU A 231 23.73 4.44 -3.64
C LEU A 231 23.14 3.84 -4.93
N PRO A 232 22.11 2.99 -4.81
CA PRO A 232 21.35 2.50 -5.96
C PRO A 232 20.83 3.65 -6.83
N VAL A 233 20.85 3.46 -8.15
CA VAL A 233 20.09 4.32 -9.05
C VAL A 233 18.61 4.06 -8.82
N CYS A 234 17.87 5.11 -8.45
CA CYS A 234 16.47 5.04 -8.09
C CYS A 234 15.60 5.94 -8.95
N HIS A 235 14.32 5.56 -9.06
CA HIS A 235 13.27 6.43 -9.60
C HIS A 235 12.92 7.54 -8.59
N ASP A 236 12.18 8.54 -9.06
CA ASP A 236 11.85 9.78 -8.34
C ASP A 236 11.04 9.58 -7.04
N GLN A 237 10.29 8.49 -6.94
CA GLN A 237 9.52 8.17 -5.73
C GLN A 237 10.38 7.66 -4.58
N VAL A 238 11.64 7.28 -4.81
CA VAL A 238 12.59 7.02 -3.72
C VAL A 238 13.24 8.34 -3.35
N ALA A 239 12.84 8.93 -2.23
CA ALA A 239 13.17 10.32 -1.89
C ALA A 239 14.37 10.43 -0.94
N HIS A 240 14.55 9.48 -0.04
CA HIS A 240 15.48 9.56 1.08
C HIS A 240 16.39 8.34 1.14
N ALA A 241 17.64 8.55 1.55
CA ALA A 241 18.51 7.46 1.95
C ALA A 241 19.46 7.87 3.07
N VAL A 242 19.90 6.88 3.86
CA VAL A 242 20.98 7.01 4.85
C VAL A 242 21.91 5.83 4.68
N GLN A 243 23.20 6.10 4.46
CA GLN A 243 24.23 5.07 4.31
C GLN A 243 25.06 4.92 5.59
N VAL A 244 25.15 3.70 6.11
CA VAL A 244 26.00 3.30 7.25
C VAL A 244 26.93 2.18 6.80
N GLY A 245 28.18 2.53 6.50
CA GLY A 245 29.16 1.58 5.98
C GLY A 245 28.74 1.01 4.62
N ARG A 246 28.49 -0.31 4.57
CA ARG A 246 28.02 -1.02 3.37
C ARG A 246 26.50 -1.13 3.29
N VAL A 247 25.76 -0.76 4.32
CA VAL A 247 24.31 -0.85 4.32
C VAL A 247 23.73 0.54 4.07
N ALA A 248 22.71 0.64 3.23
CA ALA A 248 21.92 1.84 3.07
C ALA A 248 20.45 1.53 3.32
N VAL A 249 19.76 2.41 4.04
CA VAL A 249 18.30 2.42 4.10
C VAL A 249 17.82 3.44 3.10
N LEU A 250 16.84 3.06 2.30
CA LEU A 250 16.15 3.92 1.35
C LEU A 250 14.69 4.03 1.76
N GLY A 251 14.08 5.18 1.50
CA GLY A 251 12.67 5.41 1.76
C GLY A 251 12.08 6.45 0.81
N GLY A 252 10.79 6.34 0.57
CA GLY A 252 10.02 7.35 -0.15
C GLY A 252 8.59 6.87 -0.31
N GLY A 253 8.05 7.04 -1.51
CA GLY A 253 6.79 6.42 -1.90
C GLY A 253 6.78 4.95 -1.52
N TRP A 254 5.74 4.58 -0.77
CA TRP A 254 5.35 3.19 -0.54
C TRP A 254 6.25 2.38 0.38
N GLY A 255 7.07 3.05 1.18
CA GLY A 255 7.75 2.48 2.33
C GLY A 255 9.26 2.65 2.31
N CYS A 256 9.95 1.77 3.02
CA CYS A 256 11.40 1.76 3.14
C CYS A 256 12.00 0.37 3.01
N TRP A 257 13.26 0.28 2.64
CA TRP A 257 14.01 -0.98 2.54
C TRP A 257 15.49 -0.74 2.80
N ALA A 258 16.21 -1.80 3.17
CA ALA A 258 17.66 -1.74 3.27
C ALA A 258 18.33 -2.59 2.19
N VAL A 259 19.46 -2.09 1.73
CA VAL A 259 20.32 -2.78 0.78
C VAL A 259 21.74 -2.87 1.32
N GLU A 260 22.42 -3.96 1.00
CA GLU A 260 23.86 -4.06 1.10
C GLU A 260 24.48 -3.68 -0.24
N LEU A 261 25.39 -2.72 -0.18
CA LEU A 261 26.09 -2.15 -1.32
C LEU A 261 27.35 -2.95 -1.64
N ASP A 262 27.59 -3.14 -2.93
CA ASP A 262 28.86 -3.65 -3.43
C ASP A 262 29.61 -2.57 -4.21
N ALA A 263 30.46 -1.84 -3.48
CA ALA A 263 31.28 -0.77 -4.04
C ALA A 263 32.21 -1.21 -5.19
N SER A 264 32.46 -2.52 -5.37
CA SER A 264 33.26 -3.04 -6.48
C SER A 264 32.45 -3.33 -7.74
N ALA A 265 31.13 -3.50 -7.62
CA ALA A 265 30.20 -3.76 -8.72
C ALA A 265 29.35 -2.54 -9.08
N ALA A 266 29.24 -1.54 -8.18
CA ALA A 266 28.53 -0.30 -8.45
C ALA A 266 29.23 0.54 -9.54
N PRO A 267 28.49 1.09 -10.51
CA PRO A 267 29.05 1.99 -11.51
C PRO A 267 29.64 3.23 -10.82
N ARG A 268 30.92 3.53 -11.09
CA ARG A 268 31.65 4.71 -10.56
C ARG A 268 31.23 6.03 -11.24
N ALA A 269 29.95 6.22 -11.51
CA ALA A 269 29.46 7.45 -12.09
C ALA A 269 29.38 8.54 -11.02
N VAL A 270 29.92 9.73 -11.33
CA VAL A 270 29.96 10.91 -10.44
C VAL A 270 28.55 11.50 -10.20
N ALA A 271 27.63 11.22 -11.12
CA ALA A 271 26.19 11.41 -10.98
C ALA A 271 25.51 10.38 -11.89
N THR A 272 24.58 9.60 -11.36
CA THR A 272 23.64 8.86 -12.22
C THR A 272 22.31 9.55 -12.05
N PRO A 273 21.79 10.24 -13.09
CA PRO A 273 20.52 10.92 -12.98
C PRO A 273 19.44 9.91 -12.56
N ALA A 274 18.50 10.35 -11.72
CA ALA A 274 17.33 9.54 -11.42
C ALA A 274 16.70 9.12 -12.74
N TRP A 275 16.27 7.86 -12.81
CA TRP A 275 15.59 7.45 -14.03
C TRP A 275 14.33 8.29 -14.19
N ARG A 276 14.21 8.93 -15.35
CA ARG A 276 13.03 9.73 -15.65
C ARG A 276 11.87 8.80 -15.92
N ARG A 277 10.70 9.21 -15.43
CA ARG A 277 9.44 8.59 -15.78
C ARG A 277 9.30 8.59 -17.31
N PRO A 278 8.99 7.43 -17.92
CA PRO A 278 8.80 7.35 -19.36
C PRO A 278 7.51 8.08 -19.77
N ALA A 279 7.45 8.49 -21.03
CA ALA A 279 6.17 8.91 -21.59
C ALA A 279 5.29 7.68 -21.81
N GLU A 280 3.96 7.86 -21.80
CA GLU A 280 3.00 6.75 -21.90
C GLU A 280 3.22 5.91 -23.18
N GLN A 281 3.54 6.56 -24.30
CA GLN A 281 3.83 5.87 -25.55
C GLN A 281 5.11 5.01 -25.55
N ASP A 282 5.98 5.18 -24.55
CA ASP A 282 7.22 4.40 -24.42
C ASP A 282 7.00 3.13 -23.57
N ILE A 283 5.81 2.94 -23.01
CA ILE A 283 5.43 1.75 -22.25
C ILE A 283 4.89 0.70 -23.23
N VAL A 284 5.50 -0.49 -23.22
CA VAL A 284 5.19 -1.55 -24.20
C VAL A 284 4.20 -2.60 -23.68
N THR A 285 3.92 -2.61 -22.38
CA THR A 285 2.97 -3.54 -21.73
C THR A 285 1.78 -2.74 -21.17
N GLY A 286 0.60 -3.35 -21.10
CA GLY A 286 -0.55 -2.79 -20.38
C GLY A 286 -0.90 -3.64 -19.14
N LEU A 287 -1.80 -3.17 -18.29
CA LEU A 287 -2.48 -4.00 -17.29
C LEU A 287 -3.72 -4.64 -17.91
N ALA A 288 -3.96 -5.91 -17.60
CA ALA A 288 -5.24 -6.54 -17.92
C ALA A 288 -6.35 -5.92 -17.06
N ALA A 289 -7.57 -5.87 -17.59
CA ALA A 289 -8.74 -5.63 -16.77
C ALA A 289 -8.83 -6.73 -15.71
N ALA A 290 -8.91 -6.32 -14.45
CA ALA A 290 -9.00 -7.25 -13.34
C ALA A 290 -10.48 -7.59 -13.07
N GLU A 291 -10.75 -8.87 -12.78
CA GLU A 291 -12.06 -9.33 -12.32
C GLU A 291 -12.22 -9.09 -10.82
N VAL A 292 -13.46 -8.97 -10.33
CA VAL A 292 -13.74 -8.89 -8.89
C VAL A 292 -13.14 -10.13 -8.20
N PRO A 293 -12.25 -9.97 -7.21
CA PRO A 293 -11.67 -11.12 -6.51
C PRO A 293 -12.76 -12.03 -5.93
N GLU A 294 -12.64 -13.35 -6.12
CA GLU A 294 -13.66 -14.32 -5.68
C GLU A 294 -13.99 -14.17 -4.19
N GLU A 295 -12.98 -13.95 -3.34
CA GLU A 295 -13.18 -13.80 -1.90
C GLU A 295 -13.91 -12.50 -1.50
N ALA A 296 -14.04 -11.52 -2.40
CA ALA A 296 -14.84 -10.32 -2.13
C ALA A 296 -16.35 -10.62 -2.11
N TRP A 297 -16.78 -11.69 -2.80
CA TRP A 297 -18.17 -12.12 -2.79
C TRP A 297 -18.59 -12.75 -1.47
N GLU A 298 -17.66 -13.39 -0.76
CA GLU A 298 -17.86 -14.01 0.55
C GLU A 298 -16.64 -13.73 1.46
N PRO A 299 -16.51 -12.50 2.00
CA PRO A 299 -15.35 -12.10 2.77
C PRO A 299 -15.16 -12.95 4.03
N SER A 300 -14.02 -13.63 4.08
CA SER A 300 -13.59 -14.37 5.26
C SER A 300 -12.77 -13.52 6.23
N ARG A 301 -12.73 -13.93 7.50
CA ARG A 301 -11.88 -13.28 8.52
C ARG A 301 -10.42 -13.26 8.09
N ALA A 302 -9.93 -14.36 7.53
CA ALA A 302 -8.56 -14.47 7.05
C ALA A 302 -8.29 -13.48 5.89
N TRP A 303 -9.22 -13.34 4.95
CA TRP A 303 -9.08 -12.42 3.83
C TRP A 303 -9.00 -10.94 4.26
N LEU A 304 -9.86 -10.54 5.21
CA LEU A 304 -9.80 -9.20 5.81
C LEU A 304 -8.52 -8.98 6.62
N ALA A 305 -8.14 -9.95 7.46
CA ALA A 305 -6.94 -9.90 8.28
C ALA A 305 -5.64 -9.79 7.45
N ARG A 306 -5.60 -10.33 6.23
CA ARG A 306 -4.43 -10.17 5.33
C ARG A 306 -4.10 -8.71 5.00
N CYS A 307 -5.10 -7.82 4.97
CA CYS A 307 -4.88 -6.39 4.69
C CYS A 307 -4.84 -5.55 5.97
N PHE A 308 -5.75 -5.80 6.90
CA PHE A 308 -5.90 -4.96 8.09
C PHE A 308 -5.15 -5.47 9.33
N GLY A 309 -4.62 -6.69 9.27
CA GLY A 309 -3.94 -7.37 10.38
C GLY A 309 -4.87 -8.30 11.19
N ASP A 310 -4.28 -9.28 11.87
CA ASP A 310 -5.00 -10.39 12.53
C ASP A 310 -5.94 -9.95 13.66
N ARG A 311 -5.70 -8.77 14.26
CA ARG A 311 -6.52 -8.21 15.34
C ARG A 311 -7.53 -7.16 14.87
N ALA A 312 -7.55 -6.84 13.58
CA ALA A 312 -8.41 -5.78 13.07
C ALA A 312 -9.88 -6.16 12.97
N PRO A 313 -10.30 -7.40 12.58
CA PRO A 313 -11.73 -7.68 12.50
C PRO A 313 -12.36 -7.77 13.91
N TRP A 314 -13.12 -6.74 14.28
CA TRP A 314 -13.95 -6.68 15.47
C TRP A 314 -15.04 -7.73 15.37
N SER A 315 -15.05 -8.65 16.35
CA SER A 315 -16.05 -9.69 16.47
C SER A 315 -16.64 -9.66 17.87
N VAL A 316 -17.90 -10.03 17.96
CA VAL A 316 -18.67 -10.00 19.21
C VAL A 316 -19.33 -11.35 19.44
N GLU A 317 -19.41 -11.77 20.70
CA GLU A 317 -20.12 -12.99 21.06
C GLU A 317 -21.60 -12.90 20.67
N PRO A 318 -22.22 -13.96 20.14
CA PRO A 318 -23.62 -13.91 19.68
C PRO A 318 -24.62 -13.40 20.73
N ALA A 319 -24.35 -13.66 22.01
CA ALA A 319 -25.18 -13.23 23.14
C ALA A 319 -25.00 -11.75 23.52
N ALA A 320 -23.90 -11.12 23.08
CA ALA A 320 -23.61 -9.70 23.31
C ALA A 320 -24.13 -8.80 22.18
N LEU A 321 -24.63 -9.37 21.08
CA LEU A 321 -25.29 -8.61 20.03
C LEU A 321 -26.62 -8.01 20.51
N PRO A 322 -26.89 -6.72 20.22
CA PRO A 322 -28.16 -6.09 20.53
C PRO A 322 -29.37 -6.87 19.99
N ALA A 323 -30.48 -6.85 20.73
CA ALA A 323 -31.71 -7.52 20.31
C ALA A 323 -32.32 -6.87 19.05
N GLY A 324 -32.18 -5.55 18.91
CA GLY A 324 -32.66 -4.79 17.74
C GLY A 324 -31.86 -5.02 16.44
N LEU A 325 -30.72 -5.71 16.49
CA LEU A 325 -30.01 -6.16 15.29
C LEU A 325 -30.64 -7.47 14.79
N GLU A 326 -31.79 -7.39 14.15
CA GLU A 326 -32.57 -8.53 13.68
C GLU A 326 -32.03 -9.17 12.39
N HIS A 327 -31.23 -8.43 11.60
CA HIS A 327 -30.72 -8.89 10.32
C HIS A 327 -29.78 -10.10 10.46
N GLY A 328 -30.32 -11.30 10.21
CA GLY A 328 -29.63 -12.58 10.40
C GLY A 328 -28.25 -12.68 9.71
N PRO A 329 -28.10 -12.31 8.42
CA PRO A 329 -26.80 -12.27 7.75
C PRO A 329 -25.78 -11.38 8.47
N THR A 330 -26.15 -10.15 8.85
CA THR A 330 -25.25 -9.24 9.58
C THR A 330 -24.83 -9.82 10.93
N ARG A 331 -25.76 -10.43 11.69
CA ARG A 331 -25.42 -11.09 12.95
C ARG A 331 -24.38 -12.20 12.75
N ARG A 332 -24.53 -13.02 11.70
CA ARG A 332 -23.54 -14.07 11.37
C ARG A 332 -22.20 -13.47 10.98
N PHE A 333 -22.20 -12.44 10.13
CA PHE A 333 -20.99 -11.76 9.71
C PHE A 333 -20.20 -11.20 10.91
N LEU A 334 -20.85 -10.46 11.81
CA LEU A 334 -20.19 -9.85 12.99
C LEU A 334 -19.69 -10.87 14.02
N THR A 335 -20.27 -12.07 14.06
CA THR A 335 -19.90 -13.13 15.01
C THR A 335 -18.84 -14.09 14.45
N GLN A 336 -18.90 -14.40 13.15
CA GLN A 336 -18.04 -15.41 12.51
C GLN A 336 -16.85 -14.80 11.77
N THR A 337 -17.06 -13.67 11.10
CA THR A 337 -16.03 -12.97 10.31
C THR A 337 -15.46 -11.78 11.08
N GLY A 338 -16.35 -10.87 11.49
CA GLY A 338 -16.04 -9.60 12.15
C GLY A 338 -15.93 -8.43 11.16
N PHE A 339 -16.17 -7.22 11.65
CA PHE A 339 -16.05 -5.98 10.87
C PHE A 339 -14.65 -5.37 11.04
N PRO A 340 -13.98 -4.91 9.97
CA PRO A 340 -12.61 -4.40 10.08
C PRO A 340 -12.55 -3.11 10.91
N ILE A 341 -11.71 -3.09 11.95
CA ILE A 341 -11.27 -1.89 12.68
C ILE A 341 -10.15 -1.26 11.88
N VAL A 342 -10.47 -0.15 11.21
CA VAL A 342 -9.58 0.52 10.28
C VAL A 342 -9.70 2.02 10.43
N THR A 343 -8.59 2.70 10.21
CA THR A 343 -8.57 4.13 9.91
C THR A 343 -8.02 4.27 8.51
N SER A 344 -8.89 4.64 7.57
CA SER A 344 -8.53 4.89 6.19
C SER A 344 -8.45 6.39 5.98
N ALA A 345 -7.21 6.89 5.96
CA ALA A 345 -6.89 8.25 5.53
C ALA A 345 -7.62 8.59 4.22
N LEU A 346 -7.51 7.72 3.22
CA LEU A 346 -8.03 7.94 1.86
C LEU A 346 -9.55 8.03 1.77
N LEU A 347 -10.28 7.44 2.71
CA LEU A 347 -11.75 7.50 2.77
C LEU A 347 -12.24 8.43 3.88
N GLU A 348 -11.33 9.07 4.62
CA GLU A 348 -11.62 9.80 5.87
C GLU A 348 -12.42 8.99 6.89
N LEU A 349 -12.37 7.67 6.77
CA LEU A 349 -13.22 6.76 7.51
C LEU A 349 -12.46 6.09 8.64
N SER A 350 -13.05 6.09 9.84
CA SER A 350 -12.53 5.35 10.99
C SER A 350 -13.61 4.50 11.65
N SER A 351 -13.32 3.21 11.84
CA SER A 351 -14.14 2.27 12.61
C SER A 351 -13.53 1.92 13.98
N GLU A 352 -12.57 2.72 14.46
CA GLU A 352 -11.94 2.53 15.78
C GLU A 352 -12.93 2.63 16.94
N THR A 353 -14.05 3.33 16.75
CA THR A 353 -15.14 3.41 17.73
C THR A 353 -15.72 2.03 18.09
N LEU A 354 -15.66 1.05 17.19
CA LEU A 354 -16.07 -0.33 17.51
C LEU A 354 -15.17 -0.96 18.57
N ALA A 355 -13.89 -0.62 18.60
CA ALA A 355 -12.94 -1.15 19.56
C ALA A 355 -13.13 -0.55 20.96
N SER A 356 -13.45 0.75 21.05
CA SER A 356 -13.68 1.46 22.32
C SER A 356 -15.09 1.25 22.86
N ASP A 357 -16.10 1.40 22.01
CA ASP A 357 -17.50 1.59 22.43
C ASP A 357 -18.41 0.45 21.98
N GLY A 358 -17.96 -0.40 21.03
CA GLY A 358 -18.79 -1.42 20.40
C GLY A 358 -19.89 -0.82 19.52
N LEU A 359 -21.02 -1.51 19.41
CA LEU A 359 -22.17 -1.04 18.63
C LEU A 359 -22.95 0.01 19.42
N VAL A 360 -22.73 1.28 19.11
CA VAL A 360 -23.50 2.40 19.67
C VAL A 360 -24.87 2.43 19.00
N GLN A 361 -25.92 2.23 19.79
CA GLN A 361 -27.30 2.19 19.31
C GLN A 361 -27.90 3.59 19.14
N LEU A 362 -28.59 3.79 18.02
CA LEU A 362 -29.35 4.98 17.66
C LEU A 362 -30.79 4.57 17.35
N ARG A 363 -31.77 5.45 17.61
CA ARG A 363 -33.14 5.19 17.16
C ARG A 363 -33.26 5.67 15.72
N SER A 364 -33.87 4.86 14.86
CA SER A 364 -33.98 5.20 13.44
C SER A 364 -34.81 6.47 13.23
N GLU A 365 -35.83 6.72 14.06
CA GLU A 365 -36.63 7.96 13.99
C GLU A 365 -35.82 9.25 14.25
N ASP A 366 -34.68 9.15 14.94
CA ASP A 366 -33.78 10.29 15.18
C ASP A 366 -32.84 10.54 13.99
N LEU A 367 -32.68 9.54 13.12
CA LEU A 367 -31.77 9.56 11.97
C LEU A 367 -32.46 9.86 10.64
N TYR A 368 -33.76 9.57 10.54
CA TYR A 368 -34.51 9.71 9.30
C TYR A 368 -35.65 10.70 9.45
N GLY A 369 -35.79 11.58 8.47
CA GLY A 369 -36.98 12.40 8.28
C GLY A 369 -38.18 11.56 7.83
N PRO A 370 -39.42 12.06 8.03
CA PRO A 370 -40.64 11.36 7.60
C PRO A 370 -40.71 11.14 6.08
N ASP A 371 -40.00 11.95 5.30
CA ASP A 371 -39.98 11.91 3.84
C ASP A 371 -38.76 11.16 3.27
N ASP A 372 -37.90 10.58 4.11
CA ASP A 372 -36.68 9.93 3.66
C ASP A 372 -36.94 8.63 2.87
N PRO A 373 -36.24 8.38 1.76
CA PRO A 373 -36.37 7.17 0.99
C PRO A 373 -36.08 5.92 1.84
N GLY A 374 -37.02 4.96 1.84
CA GLY A 374 -36.84 3.66 2.49
C GLY A 374 -37.17 3.63 3.98
N SER A 375 -37.64 4.72 4.60
CA SER A 375 -37.99 4.78 6.03
C SER A 375 -38.98 3.69 6.49
N GLY A 376 -39.86 3.19 5.61
CA GLY A 376 -40.84 2.14 5.91
C GLY A 376 -40.26 0.73 6.11
N ASP A 377 -39.10 0.43 5.52
CA ASP A 377 -38.47 -0.90 5.56
C ASP A 377 -37.30 -0.99 6.55
N ARG A 378 -37.04 0.08 7.33
CA ARG A 378 -35.96 0.18 8.32
C ARG A 378 -36.30 -0.34 9.72
N GLY A 379 -35.31 -0.80 10.46
CA GLY A 379 -35.49 -1.28 11.84
C GLY A 379 -35.82 -0.14 12.81
N GLU A 380 -36.23 -0.49 14.03
CA GLU A 380 -36.38 0.50 15.12
C GLU A 380 -35.05 1.16 15.49
N TYR A 381 -33.95 0.43 15.29
CA TYR A 381 -32.60 0.84 15.68
C TYR A 381 -31.60 0.74 14.54
N SER A 382 -30.65 1.67 14.55
CA SER A 382 -29.40 1.62 13.77
C SER A 382 -28.20 1.62 14.71
N TYR A 383 -27.06 1.14 14.23
CA TYR A 383 -25.85 0.99 15.04
C TYR A 383 -24.66 1.64 14.36
N VAL A 384 -23.95 2.52 15.06
CA VAL A 384 -22.74 3.16 14.51
C VAL A 384 -21.64 2.11 14.37
N ILE A 385 -21.08 2.00 13.16
CA ILE A 385 -19.98 1.07 12.84
C ILE A 385 -18.70 1.77 12.37
N ALA A 386 -18.83 3.01 11.91
CA ALA A 386 -17.69 3.86 11.57
C ALA A 386 -18.10 5.35 11.63
N LYS A 387 -17.11 6.23 11.45
CA LYS A 387 -17.27 7.66 11.26
C LYS A 387 -16.50 8.11 10.03
N ASP A 388 -16.99 9.14 9.37
CA ASP A 388 -16.36 9.83 8.24
C ASP A 388 -16.29 11.32 8.59
N GLY A 389 -15.16 11.73 9.20
CA GLY A 389 -15.07 12.98 9.95
C GLY A 389 -16.13 13.04 11.06
N GLU A 390 -16.97 14.07 11.03
CA GLU A 390 -18.11 14.22 11.95
C GLU A 390 -19.36 13.42 11.52
N ARG A 391 -19.36 12.85 10.31
CA ARG A 391 -20.47 12.04 9.80
C ARG A 391 -20.47 10.65 10.43
N LEU A 392 -21.66 10.09 10.62
CA LEU A 392 -21.86 8.76 11.18
C LEU A 392 -22.10 7.74 10.07
N VAL A 393 -21.42 6.62 10.12
CA VAL A 393 -21.72 5.45 9.30
C VAL A 393 -22.48 4.46 10.17
N ALA A 394 -23.77 4.26 9.88
CA ALA A 394 -24.63 3.41 10.69
C ALA A 394 -25.19 2.23 9.90
N LEU A 395 -25.36 1.14 10.64
CA LEU A 395 -25.89 -0.15 10.21
C LEU A 395 -27.34 -0.28 10.66
N ASP A 396 -28.28 -0.43 9.73
CA ASP A 396 -29.69 -0.68 10.06
C ASP A 396 -29.86 -2.07 10.72
N GLY A 397 -30.57 -2.10 11.85
CA GLY A 397 -30.78 -3.31 12.62
C GLY A 397 -31.57 -4.40 11.89
N ARG A 398 -32.53 -4.04 11.04
CA ARG A 398 -33.47 -4.95 10.39
C ARG A 398 -33.00 -5.40 9.00
N THR A 399 -32.51 -4.48 8.19
CA THR A 399 -32.08 -4.73 6.80
C THR A 399 -30.59 -5.03 6.70
N GLY A 400 -29.79 -4.60 7.68
CA GLY A 400 -28.34 -4.69 7.62
C GLY A 400 -27.67 -3.69 6.67
N GLU A 401 -28.44 -2.79 6.05
CA GLU A 401 -27.95 -1.72 5.18
C GLU A 401 -26.99 -0.81 5.93
N VAL A 402 -25.95 -0.34 5.23
CA VAL A 402 -25.01 0.65 5.76
C VAL A 402 -25.28 1.99 5.10
N SER A 403 -25.49 3.03 5.89
CA SER A 403 -25.81 4.38 5.43
C SER A 403 -24.91 5.42 6.08
N LEU A 404 -24.73 6.54 5.38
CA LEU A 404 -24.01 7.72 5.87
C LEU A 404 -25.01 8.75 6.41
N PHE A 405 -24.67 9.38 7.53
CA PHE A 405 -25.47 10.44 8.14
C PHE A 405 -24.60 11.62 8.55
N ASN A 406 -25.13 12.84 8.44
CA ASN A 406 -24.48 14.05 8.91
C ASN A 406 -25.25 14.65 10.09
N PRO A 407 -24.77 14.51 11.33
CA PRO A 407 -25.48 14.98 12.52
C PRO A 407 -25.64 16.51 12.60
N ASP A 408 -24.91 17.28 11.77
CA ASP A 408 -24.93 18.74 11.79
C ASP A 408 -25.97 19.36 10.85
N ARG A 409 -26.71 18.57 10.05
CA ARG A 409 -27.79 19.12 9.21
C ARG A 409 -29.01 19.52 10.05
N TRP A 410 -29.61 20.67 9.72
CA TRP A 410 -30.84 21.16 10.35
C TRP A 410 -32.07 20.38 9.87
N GLU A 411 -32.98 20.09 10.81
CA GLU A 411 -34.35 19.59 10.59
C GLU A 411 -34.51 18.49 9.51
N GLY A 412 -34.14 17.25 9.87
CA GLY A 412 -34.69 16.04 9.25
C GLY A 412 -34.01 15.52 7.98
N ASP A 413 -32.93 16.16 7.52
CA ASP A 413 -32.14 15.72 6.36
C ASP A 413 -30.76 15.20 6.79
N TYR A 414 -30.74 14.31 7.80
CA TYR A 414 -29.50 13.73 8.33
C TYR A 414 -28.92 12.69 7.37
N TYR A 415 -29.73 12.11 6.49
CA TYR A 415 -29.39 10.97 5.65
C TYR A 415 -28.65 11.38 4.36
N TYR A 416 -27.47 10.82 4.14
CA TYR A 416 -26.62 11.06 2.96
C TYR A 416 -26.66 9.93 1.93
N GLY A 417 -27.45 8.89 2.17
CA GLY A 417 -27.59 7.76 1.25
C GLY A 417 -26.98 6.46 1.76
N VAL A 418 -27.24 5.41 0.99
CA VAL A 418 -26.70 4.06 1.21
C VAL A 418 -25.23 4.05 0.79
N MET A 419 -24.38 3.45 1.62
CA MET A 419 -22.99 3.13 1.28
C MET A 419 -22.85 1.68 0.84
N ALA A 420 -23.65 0.77 1.40
CA ALA A 420 -23.70 -0.63 0.99
C ALA A 420 -25.03 -1.28 1.41
N SER A 421 -25.47 -2.28 0.67
CA SER A 421 -26.65 -3.09 0.99
C SER A 421 -26.46 -3.98 2.22
N SER A 422 -25.22 -4.22 2.66
CA SER A 422 -24.94 -4.94 3.90
C SER A 422 -23.58 -4.60 4.52
N ALA A 423 -23.42 -4.87 5.83
CA ALA A 423 -22.13 -4.77 6.52
C ALA A 423 -21.02 -5.62 5.88
N GLU A 424 -21.39 -6.79 5.34
CA GLU A 424 -20.48 -7.71 4.66
C GLU A 424 -19.95 -7.11 3.35
N ARG A 425 -20.86 -6.59 2.52
CA ARG A 425 -20.51 -5.88 1.28
C ARG A 425 -19.66 -4.65 1.59
N PHE A 426 -20.02 -3.88 2.60
CA PHE A 426 -19.24 -2.71 3.00
C PHE A 426 -17.81 -3.08 3.41
N ALA A 427 -17.63 -4.13 4.21
CA ALA A 427 -16.30 -4.61 4.60
C ALA A 427 -15.48 -5.09 3.39
N ALA A 428 -16.11 -5.75 2.42
CA ALA A 428 -15.46 -6.16 1.17
C ALA A 428 -15.02 -4.95 0.34
N LEU A 429 -15.87 -3.93 0.19
CA LEU A 429 -15.53 -2.69 -0.52
C LEU A 429 -14.38 -1.94 0.16
N LEU A 430 -14.40 -1.81 1.49
CA LEU A 430 -13.28 -1.23 2.26
C LEU A 430 -11.96 -1.98 2.01
N ARG A 431 -12.02 -3.32 1.96
CA ARG A 431 -10.86 -4.18 1.71
C ARG A 431 -10.35 -4.06 0.27
N LEU A 432 -11.24 -4.02 -0.72
CA LEU A 432 -10.87 -3.81 -2.12
C LEU A 432 -10.22 -2.45 -2.30
N TYR A 433 -10.88 -1.39 -1.80
CA TYR A 433 -10.36 -0.03 -1.87
C TYR A 433 -8.98 0.10 -1.24
N SER A 434 -8.81 -0.42 -0.02
CA SER A 434 -7.52 -0.37 0.71
C SER A 434 -6.38 -1.11 0.01
N THR A 435 -6.69 -1.99 -0.94
CA THR A 435 -5.72 -2.85 -1.61
C THR A 435 -5.44 -2.42 -3.03
N TYR A 436 -6.48 -2.11 -3.79
CA TYR A 436 -6.36 -1.83 -5.22
C TYR A 436 -6.34 -0.33 -5.52
N TYR A 437 -6.68 0.54 -4.55
CA TYR A 437 -6.54 1.98 -4.73
C TYR A 437 -5.07 2.39 -4.53
N TYR A 438 -4.29 2.17 -5.57
CA TYR A 438 -2.86 2.41 -5.59
C TYR A 438 -2.40 2.72 -7.02
N GLY A 439 -1.47 3.65 -7.17
CA GLY A 439 -0.82 3.94 -8.45
C GLY A 439 0.46 4.73 -8.24
N ALA A 440 1.43 4.55 -9.12
CA ALA A 440 2.65 5.35 -9.18
C ALA A 440 2.45 6.70 -9.90
N THR A 441 1.33 6.82 -10.61
CA THR A 441 0.97 7.95 -11.46
C THR A 441 -0.50 8.32 -11.26
N PRO A 442 -0.90 9.58 -11.54
CA PRO A 442 -2.30 9.97 -11.58
C PRO A 442 -3.14 9.09 -12.53
N ALA A 443 -2.58 8.71 -13.68
CA ALA A 443 -3.25 7.84 -14.64
C ALA A 443 -3.56 6.45 -14.07
N GLU A 444 -2.61 5.81 -13.37
CA GLU A 444 -2.85 4.52 -12.70
C GLU A 444 -3.85 4.65 -11.55
N LEU A 445 -3.79 5.75 -10.80
CA LEU A 445 -4.80 6.00 -9.76
C LEU A 445 -6.19 6.15 -10.38
N ALA A 446 -6.30 6.77 -11.56
CA ALA A 446 -7.55 6.89 -12.29
C ALA A 446 -8.02 5.54 -12.88
N ASP A 447 -7.11 4.71 -13.40
CA ASP A 447 -7.41 3.34 -13.84
C ASP A 447 -7.90 2.48 -12.66
N ALA A 448 -7.17 2.50 -11.55
CA ALA A 448 -7.54 1.82 -10.31
C ALA A 448 -8.89 2.31 -9.77
N ALA A 449 -9.15 3.62 -9.82
CA ALA A 449 -10.44 4.20 -9.43
C ALA A 449 -11.59 3.67 -10.30
N ARG A 450 -11.40 3.63 -11.63
CA ARG A 450 -12.38 3.08 -12.57
C ARG A 450 -12.65 1.61 -12.29
N THR A 451 -11.61 0.78 -12.18
CA THR A 451 -11.76 -0.64 -11.88
C THR A 451 -12.46 -0.86 -10.55
N LEU A 452 -12.09 -0.12 -9.50
CA LEU A 452 -12.74 -0.20 -8.20
C LEU A 452 -14.21 0.22 -8.23
N ARG A 453 -14.55 1.23 -9.04
CA ARG A 453 -15.94 1.67 -9.24
C ARG A 453 -16.76 0.58 -9.93
N ASP A 454 -16.23 0.01 -11.01
CA ASP A 454 -16.91 -1.07 -11.73
C ASP A 454 -17.13 -2.28 -10.81
N TRP A 455 -16.11 -2.67 -10.04
CA TRP A 455 -16.22 -3.73 -9.04
C TRP A 455 -17.20 -3.41 -7.92
N ALA A 456 -17.24 -2.16 -7.45
CA ALA A 456 -18.17 -1.76 -6.41
C ALA A 456 -19.62 -1.95 -6.87
N ILE A 457 -19.93 -1.49 -8.09
CA ILE A 457 -21.26 -1.62 -8.71
C ILE A 457 -21.62 -3.08 -8.96
N GLU A 458 -20.67 -3.89 -9.44
CA GLU A 458 -20.88 -5.32 -9.67
C GLU A 458 -21.16 -6.08 -8.36
N LEU A 459 -20.36 -5.81 -7.32
CA LEU A 459 -20.45 -6.48 -6.03
C LEU A 459 -21.69 -6.06 -5.24
N ASP A 460 -22.05 -4.78 -5.31
CA ASP A 460 -23.16 -4.18 -4.59
C ASP A 460 -23.81 -3.05 -5.41
N PRO A 461 -24.87 -3.33 -6.18
CA PRO A 461 -25.52 -2.33 -7.04
C PRO A 461 -26.01 -1.07 -6.32
N ALA A 462 -26.16 -1.11 -4.99
CA ALA A 462 -26.48 0.08 -4.19
C ALA A 462 -25.42 1.19 -4.33
N THR A 463 -24.17 0.84 -4.64
CA THR A 463 -23.07 1.82 -4.77
C THR A 463 -23.22 2.72 -6.00
N ASP A 464 -23.91 2.30 -7.05
CA ASP A 464 -24.12 3.10 -8.28
C ASP A 464 -24.88 4.41 -7.98
N SER A 465 -25.80 4.34 -7.01
CA SER A 465 -26.58 5.50 -6.55
C SER A 465 -26.02 6.17 -5.29
N SER A 466 -24.88 5.70 -4.78
CA SER A 466 -24.31 6.18 -3.52
C SER A 466 -23.57 7.49 -3.71
N THR A 467 -24.01 8.54 -3.03
CA THR A 467 -23.30 9.83 -3.00
C THR A 467 -21.90 9.69 -2.42
N PHE A 468 -21.71 8.84 -1.40
CA PHE A 468 -20.39 8.59 -0.82
C PHE A 468 -19.40 8.02 -1.84
N TRP A 469 -19.78 6.94 -2.54
CA TRP A 469 -18.87 6.34 -3.52
C TRP A 469 -18.67 7.24 -4.74
N TYR A 470 -19.71 7.98 -5.13
CA TYR A 470 -19.59 8.99 -6.16
C TYR A 470 -18.55 10.06 -5.79
N GLU A 471 -18.59 10.63 -4.58
CA GLU A 471 -17.57 11.57 -4.07
C GLU A 471 -16.18 10.93 -4.06
N VAL A 472 -16.06 9.71 -3.52
CA VAL A 472 -14.78 8.97 -3.44
C VAL A 472 -14.13 8.76 -4.80
N PHE A 473 -14.92 8.56 -5.87
CA PHE A 473 -14.41 8.32 -7.23
C PHE A 473 -14.35 9.61 -8.09
N GLN A 474 -15.26 10.58 -7.91
CA GLN A 474 -15.34 11.82 -8.70
C GLN A 474 -14.22 12.81 -8.43
N ASP A 475 -13.93 13.09 -7.15
CA ASP A 475 -12.92 14.07 -6.75
C ASP A 475 -11.52 13.74 -7.32
N ARG A 476 -11.39 12.58 -8.00
CA ARG A 476 -10.14 12.00 -8.45
C ARG A 476 -10.10 11.67 -9.94
N GLU A 477 -11.23 11.73 -10.65
CA GLU A 477 -11.27 11.69 -12.12
C GLU A 477 -10.76 13.00 -12.74
N ASP A 478 -10.82 14.11 -12.00
CA ASP A 478 -10.36 15.45 -12.44
C ASP A 478 -8.82 15.58 -12.57
N PHE A 479 -8.05 14.54 -12.19
CA PHE A 479 -6.59 14.49 -12.34
C PHE A 479 -6.12 13.76 -13.62
N ALA A 480 -7.04 13.31 -14.48
CA ALA A 480 -6.74 12.57 -15.72
C ALA A 480 -6.42 13.46 -16.93
#